data_AF-X0YEG0-F1
#
_entry.id   AF-X0YEG0-F1
#
_cell.length_a   1.000
_cell.length_b   1.000
_cell.length_c   1.000
_cell.angle_alpha   90.00
_cell.angle_beta   90.00
_cell.angle_gamma   90.00
#
_symmetry.space_group_name_H-M   'P 1'
#
loop_
_entity.id
_entity.type
_entity.pdbx_description
1 polymer ?
#
loop_
_entity_poly.entity_id
_entity_poly.type
_entity_poly.pdbx_seq_one_letter_code
_entity_poly.pdbx_strand_id
1 'polypeptide(L)'
;APGKSLKDSKLINGVYIQKEKVNTMMPEMIKDAKIAVIRRKLDVKKTEFDAQVRITSPTEIQRFLDQEEKILLDYMKIFKDLGVNMVVNSSDISDKFGAFLARDGIAAIKNVGESDYKSILKAVDAKLVDDLTSLSDDDLGFAEKVLFEKIGDDNYTLFSGCKNPKSVSILLKGGLDKILSTAEVSLHDVLSVIAKIMDTKAVVAGGGAIYIELAKRIRAYANEIGGKEQLAVSAFALA
;
A
#
# COMPACT_ATOMS: atom_id res chain seq x y z
N ALA A 1 -0.85 8.24 14.22
CA ALA A 1 -0.45 9.65 14.42
C ALA A 1 -0.40 10.00 15.91
N PRO A 2 0.77 10.37 16.43
CA PRO A 2 0.95 10.72 17.83
C PRO A 2 0.21 12.03 18.19
N GLY A 3 -0.22 12.16 19.45
CA GLY A 3 -0.68 13.42 20.03
C GLY A 3 -2.19 13.70 20.01
N LYS A 4 -3.04 12.76 19.59
CA LYS A 4 -4.51 12.88 19.68
C LYS A 4 -5.14 11.74 20.46
N SER A 5 -6.43 11.84 20.79
CA SER A 5 -7.15 10.78 21.50
C SER A 5 -7.42 9.59 20.57
N LEU A 6 -7.52 8.38 21.13
CA LEU A 6 -7.98 7.19 20.39
C LEU A 6 -9.35 7.40 19.74
N LYS A 7 -10.19 8.24 20.35
CA LYS A 7 -11.52 8.59 19.82
C LYS A 7 -11.46 9.41 18.53
N ASP A 8 -10.33 10.04 18.22
CA ASP A 8 -10.14 10.84 17.01
C ASP A 8 -9.67 10.00 15.81
N SER A 9 -9.59 8.68 15.99
CA SER A 9 -9.29 7.71 14.93
C SER A 9 -10.39 7.73 13.88
N LYS A 10 -10.01 7.57 12.60
CA LYS A 10 -10.95 7.71 11.47
C LYS A 10 -10.84 6.52 10.54
N LEU A 11 -11.98 6.05 10.04
CA LEU A 11 -12.04 5.20 8.87
C LEU A 11 -11.91 6.08 7.62
N ILE A 12 -11.00 5.70 6.75
CA ILE A 12 -10.71 6.37 5.50
C ILE A 12 -11.10 5.41 4.37
N ASN A 13 -12.01 5.87 3.51
CA ASN A 13 -12.44 5.11 2.34
C ASN A 13 -11.41 5.28 1.21
N GLY A 14 -10.35 4.49 1.31
CA GLY A 14 -9.25 4.44 0.36
C GLY A 14 -7.94 4.03 1.02
N VAL A 15 -6.82 4.43 0.41
CA VAL A 15 -5.48 4.03 0.82
C VAL A 15 -4.77 5.21 1.45
N TYR A 16 -4.23 5.00 2.66
CA TYR A 16 -3.48 5.99 3.41
C TYR A 16 -2.06 5.48 3.65
N ILE A 17 -1.06 6.14 3.10
CA ILE A 17 0.35 5.71 3.16
C ILE A 17 1.23 6.80 3.74
N GLN A 18 2.27 6.40 4.46
CA GLN A 18 3.29 7.33 4.98
C GLN A 18 4.36 7.57 3.90
N LYS A 19 4.03 8.45 2.95
CA LYS A 19 4.92 8.87 1.88
C LYS A 19 4.73 10.35 1.58
N GLU A 20 5.83 10.99 1.22
CA GLU A 20 5.87 12.38 0.75
C GLU A 20 5.99 12.47 -0.76
N LYS A 21 5.59 13.63 -1.29
CA LYS A 21 5.83 14.01 -2.69
C LYS A 21 7.33 14.12 -2.95
N VAL A 22 7.77 13.70 -4.14
CA VAL A 22 9.20 13.75 -4.53
C VAL A 22 9.74 15.18 -4.56
N ASN A 23 8.90 16.16 -4.92
CA ASN A 23 9.31 17.55 -5.01
C ASN A 23 8.28 18.46 -4.33
N THR A 24 8.74 19.44 -3.56
CA THR A 24 7.89 20.40 -2.84
C THR A 24 6.97 21.21 -3.77
N MET A 25 7.39 21.47 -5.01
CA MET A 25 6.59 22.21 -6.01
C MET A 25 5.42 21.40 -6.59
N MET A 26 5.31 20.10 -6.29
CA MET A 26 4.16 19.30 -6.72
C MET A 26 2.88 19.71 -5.98
N PRO A 27 1.69 19.57 -6.62
CA PRO A 27 0.42 19.95 -6.03
C PRO A 27 0.15 19.16 -4.74
N GLU A 28 -0.40 19.83 -3.72
CA GLU A 28 -0.78 19.18 -2.45
C GLU A 28 -2.10 18.42 -2.56
N MET A 29 -2.94 18.78 -3.52
CA MET A 29 -4.21 18.13 -3.76
C MET A 29 -4.43 17.97 -5.27
N ILE A 30 -4.77 16.75 -5.67
CA ILE A 30 -5.16 16.41 -7.04
C ILE A 30 -6.60 15.93 -6.99
N LYS A 31 -7.44 16.49 -7.86
CA LYS A 31 -8.80 16.01 -8.12
C LYS A 31 -8.79 15.18 -9.41
N ASP A 32 -9.66 14.18 -9.47
CA ASP A 32 -9.79 13.26 -10.61
C ASP A 32 -8.42 12.69 -11.03
N ALA A 33 -7.77 12.02 -10.07
CA ALA A 33 -6.43 11.51 -10.23
C ALA A 33 -6.41 10.29 -11.17
N LYS A 34 -5.76 10.44 -12.33
CA LYS A 34 -5.30 9.36 -13.20
C LYS A 34 -3.92 8.92 -12.74
N ILE A 35 -3.86 7.72 -12.17
CA ILE A 35 -2.71 7.20 -11.43
C ILE A 35 -2.00 6.12 -12.24
N ALA A 36 -0.71 6.32 -12.51
CA ALA A 36 0.16 5.29 -13.07
C ALA A 36 0.96 4.61 -11.96
N VAL A 37 0.87 3.28 -11.84
CA VAL A 37 1.63 2.50 -10.86
C VAL A 37 2.78 1.77 -11.56
N ILE A 38 4.01 2.13 -11.21
CA ILE A 38 5.21 1.74 -11.95
C ILE A 38 6.18 1.01 -11.01
N ARG A 39 6.87 0.00 -11.53
CA ARG A 39 7.95 -0.69 -10.82
C ARG A 39 9.23 -0.65 -11.63
N ARG A 40 9.77 0.58 -11.76
CA ARG A 40 11.02 0.82 -12.49
C ARG A 40 11.73 2.02 -11.89
N LYS A 41 13.06 1.97 -11.81
CA LYS A 41 13.83 3.18 -11.53
C LYS A 41 13.62 4.19 -12.66
N LEU A 42 13.06 5.35 -12.33
CA LEU A 42 12.88 6.46 -13.26
C LEU A 42 14.13 7.32 -13.20
N ASP A 43 15.17 6.85 -13.90
CA ASP A 43 16.46 7.51 -14.00
C ASP A 43 17.06 7.26 -15.39
N VAL A 44 18.12 7.99 -15.71
CA VAL A 44 18.91 7.76 -16.92
C VAL A 44 19.46 6.34 -16.86
N LYS A 45 19.05 5.48 -17.79
CA LYS A 45 19.52 4.09 -17.83
C LYS A 45 21.03 4.10 -18.08
N LYS A 46 21.80 3.60 -17.11
CA LYS A 46 23.15 3.10 -17.39
C LYS A 46 23.01 1.78 -18.14
N THR A 47 23.79 1.61 -19.21
CA THR A 47 23.80 0.36 -19.99
C THR A 47 24.27 -0.80 -19.11
N GLU A 48 23.72 -1.99 -19.32
CA GLU A 48 24.15 -3.20 -18.60
C GLU A 48 25.57 -3.63 -18.96
N PHE A 49 26.07 -3.19 -20.12
CA PHE A 49 27.47 -3.32 -20.52
C PHE A 49 28.29 -2.14 -20.00
N ASP A 50 29.56 -2.38 -19.65
CA ASP A 50 30.55 -1.36 -19.31
C ASP A 50 30.78 -0.41 -20.51
N ALA A 51 29.92 0.60 -20.64
CA ALA A 51 30.05 1.64 -21.62
C ALA A 51 30.97 2.73 -21.06
N GLN A 52 32.22 2.77 -21.53
CA GLN A 52 33.10 3.89 -21.29
C GLN A 52 32.79 5.00 -22.30
N VAL A 53 32.20 6.09 -21.83
CA VAL A 53 32.02 7.29 -22.67
C VAL A 53 33.37 7.96 -22.83
N ARG A 54 34.00 7.78 -23.99
CA ARG A 54 35.22 8.50 -24.38
C ARG A 54 34.84 9.86 -24.92
N ILE A 55 34.95 10.88 -24.06
CA ILE A 55 34.69 12.27 -24.43
C ILE A 55 35.97 12.83 -25.05
N THR A 56 35.93 13.14 -26.34
CA THR A 56 37.05 13.71 -27.08
C THR A 56 36.92 15.21 -27.31
N SER A 57 35.73 15.79 -27.11
CA SER A 57 35.51 17.22 -27.26
C SER A 57 34.47 17.78 -26.28
N PRO A 58 34.53 19.09 -25.93
CA PRO A 58 33.53 19.72 -25.05
C PRO A 58 32.10 19.67 -25.60
N THR A 59 31.92 19.63 -26.92
CA THR A 59 30.61 19.53 -27.58
C THR A 59 29.98 18.14 -27.43
N GLU A 60 30.78 17.08 -27.25
CA GLU A 60 30.28 15.74 -26.94
C GLU A 60 29.71 15.65 -25.53
N ILE A 61 30.27 16.39 -24.56
CA ILE A 61 29.71 16.50 -23.20
C ILE A 61 28.28 17.03 -23.27
N GLN A 62 28.07 18.12 -24.01
CA GLN A 62 26.76 18.74 -24.13
C GLN A 62 25.76 17.79 -24.81
N ARG A 63 26.14 17.15 -25.91
CA ARG A 63 25.28 16.17 -26.60
C ARG A 63 24.88 15.01 -25.72
N PHE A 64 25.77 14.54 -24.86
CA PHE A 64 25.47 13.47 -23.91
C PHE A 64 24.43 13.92 -22.89
N LEU A 65 24.62 15.10 -22.28
CA LEU A 65 23.65 15.69 -21.35
C LEU A 65 22.28 15.91 -22.01
N ASP A 66 22.26 16.41 -23.24
CA ASP A 66 21.02 16.63 -24.00
C ASP A 66 20.30 15.30 -24.30
N GLN A 67 21.05 14.21 -24.55
CA GLN A 67 20.47 12.87 -24.73
C GLN A 67 19.87 12.32 -23.44
N GLU A 68 20.54 12.49 -22.30
CA GLU A 68 19.99 12.07 -21.00
C GLU A 68 18.67 12.80 -20.69
N GLU A 69 18.64 14.12 -20.93
CA GLU A 69 17.44 14.94 -20.73
C GLU A 69 16.33 14.51 -21.69
N LYS A 70 16.66 14.24 -22.96
CA LYS A 70 15.68 13.78 -23.95
C LYS A 70 14.98 12.48 -23.55
N ILE A 71 15.70 11.51 -22.98
CA ILE A 71 15.11 10.25 -22.49
C ILE A 71 14.06 10.53 -21.41
N LEU A 72 14.35 11.47 -20.49
CA LEU A 72 13.42 11.86 -19.44
C LEU A 72 12.20 12.60 -20.02
N LEU A 73 12.42 13.50 -20.98
CA LEU A 73 11.34 14.19 -21.69
C LEU A 73 10.43 13.22 -22.45
N ASP A 74 10.99 12.17 -23.05
CA ASP A 74 10.22 11.14 -23.76
C ASP A 74 9.30 10.37 -22.79
N TYR A 75 9.75 10.00 -21.59
CA TYR A 75 8.89 9.40 -20.57
C TYR A 75 7.77 10.34 -20.13
N MET A 76 8.08 11.61 -19.95
CA MET A 76 7.10 12.62 -19.56
C MET A 76 6.05 12.85 -20.65
N LYS A 77 6.44 12.75 -21.92
CA LYS A 77 5.51 12.81 -23.04
C LYS A 77 4.49 11.67 -22.97
N ILE A 78 4.91 10.44 -22.65
CA ILE A 78 3.99 9.31 -22.46
C ILE A 78 2.96 9.61 -21.36
N PHE A 79 3.41 10.15 -20.21
CA PHE A 79 2.49 10.52 -19.13
C PHE A 79 1.50 11.61 -19.54
N LYS A 80 1.94 12.61 -20.29
CA LYS A 80 1.08 13.69 -20.80
C LYS A 80 0.07 13.19 -21.82
N ASP A 81 0.52 12.37 -22.78
CA ASP A 81 -0.33 11.83 -23.85
C ASP A 81 -1.48 10.99 -23.27
N LEU A 82 -1.24 10.30 -22.14
CA LEU A 82 -2.23 9.53 -21.40
C LEU A 82 -3.03 10.36 -20.35
N GLY A 83 -2.61 11.60 -20.08
CA GLY A 83 -3.22 12.47 -19.08
C GLY A 83 -3.00 12.05 -17.63
N VAL A 84 -1.88 11.39 -17.34
CA VAL A 84 -1.50 10.98 -15.97
C VAL A 84 -1.18 12.21 -15.14
N ASN A 85 -1.81 12.32 -13.97
CA ASN A 85 -1.57 13.42 -13.03
C ASN A 85 -0.95 12.97 -11.69
N MET A 86 -0.84 11.65 -11.48
CA MET A 86 -0.20 11.06 -10.30
C MET A 86 0.61 9.83 -10.68
N VAL A 87 1.87 9.77 -10.25
CA VAL A 87 2.76 8.63 -10.47
C VAL A 87 3.12 7.98 -9.14
N VAL A 88 2.87 6.67 -9.04
CA VAL A 88 3.22 5.85 -7.89
C VAL A 88 4.33 4.91 -8.31
N ASN A 89 5.56 5.15 -7.84
CA ASN A 89 6.68 4.28 -8.15
C ASN A 89 7.09 3.42 -6.95
N SER A 90 7.17 2.11 -7.16
CA SER A 90 7.75 1.19 -6.18
C SER A 90 9.27 1.39 -6.03
N SER A 91 9.93 1.83 -7.11
CA SER A 91 11.37 2.16 -7.12
C SER A 91 11.64 3.66 -6.93
N ASP A 92 12.92 4.03 -7.01
CA ASP A 92 13.36 5.42 -6.87
C ASP A 92 13.06 6.26 -8.13
N ILE A 93 12.97 7.57 -7.92
CA ILE A 93 12.79 8.60 -8.94
C ILE A 93 13.92 9.62 -8.77
N SER A 94 14.64 9.92 -9.85
CA SER A 94 15.72 10.91 -9.80
C SER A 94 15.18 12.31 -9.54
N ASP A 95 15.94 13.14 -8.82
CA ASP A 95 15.50 14.49 -8.43
C ASP A 95 15.30 15.39 -9.66
N LYS A 96 16.11 15.20 -10.71
CA LYS A 96 15.94 15.86 -12.01
C LYS A 96 14.56 15.55 -12.59
N PHE A 97 14.18 14.27 -12.61
CA PHE A 97 12.87 13.86 -13.12
C PHE A 97 11.73 14.33 -12.22
N GLY A 98 11.91 14.30 -10.90
CA GLY A 98 10.95 14.88 -9.96
C GLY A 98 10.69 16.37 -10.22
N ALA A 99 11.72 17.15 -10.56
CA ALA A 99 11.56 18.55 -10.93
C ALA A 99 10.80 18.73 -12.26
N PHE A 100 11.01 17.87 -13.25
CA PHE A 100 10.25 17.89 -14.50
C PHE A 100 8.77 17.56 -14.27
N LEU A 101 8.47 16.52 -13.51
CA LEU A 101 7.09 16.15 -13.14
C LEU A 101 6.39 17.30 -12.41
N ALA A 102 7.08 17.96 -11.48
CA ALA A 102 6.54 19.10 -10.73
C ALA A 102 6.19 20.29 -11.62
N ARG A 103 7.03 20.61 -12.62
CA ARG A 103 6.77 21.70 -13.58
C ARG A 103 5.50 21.47 -14.40
N ASP A 104 5.21 20.21 -14.71
CA ASP A 104 4.02 19.82 -15.47
C ASP A 104 2.81 19.51 -14.58
N GLY A 105 2.93 19.73 -13.26
CA GLY A 105 1.84 19.52 -12.31
C GLY A 105 1.51 18.06 -12.01
N ILE A 106 2.39 17.13 -12.36
CA ILE A 106 2.24 15.70 -12.07
C ILE A 106 2.84 15.43 -10.69
N ALA A 107 2.04 14.95 -9.74
CA ALA A 107 2.58 14.52 -8.45
C ALA A 107 3.20 13.13 -8.57
N ALA A 108 4.21 12.86 -7.75
CA ALA A 108 4.81 11.54 -7.69
C ALA A 108 5.19 11.16 -6.26
N ILE A 109 5.14 9.86 -5.99
CA ILE A 109 5.71 9.22 -4.80
C ILE A 109 6.69 8.13 -5.23
N LYS A 110 7.77 7.97 -4.46
CA LYS A 110 8.85 7.02 -4.75
C LYS A 110 9.10 6.06 -3.59
N ASN A 111 9.79 4.95 -3.87
CA ASN A 111 10.17 3.92 -2.89
C ASN A 111 8.96 3.37 -2.10
N VAL A 112 7.85 3.11 -2.80
CA VAL A 112 6.64 2.53 -2.18
C VAL A 112 6.85 1.04 -1.91
N GLY A 113 6.59 0.63 -0.67
CA GLY A 113 6.76 -0.75 -0.20
C GLY A 113 5.79 -1.72 -0.88
N GLU A 114 6.11 -3.02 -0.83
CA GLU A 114 5.35 -4.04 -1.57
C GLU A 114 3.90 -4.19 -1.09
N SER A 115 3.67 -4.10 0.22
CA SER A 115 2.32 -4.06 0.81
C SER A 115 1.51 -2.87 0.32
N ASP A 116 2.15 -1.72 0.23
CA ASP A 116 1.50 -0.44 -0.01
C ASP A 116 1.09 -0.30 -1.46
N TYR A 117 2.00 -0.54 -2.41
CA TYR A 117 1.63 -0.41 -3.83
C TYR A 117 0.62 -1.50 -4.24
N LYS A 118 0.65 -2.71 -3.65
CA LYS A 118 -0.40 -3.72 -3.86
C LYS A 118 -1.77 -3.24 -3.36
N SER A 119 -1.79 -2.53 -2.25
CA SER A 119 -3.01 -1.94 -1.70
C SER A 119 -3.53 -0.80 -2.61
N ILE A 120 -2.63 0.05 -3.13
CA ILE A 120 -2.94 1.11 -4.10
C ILE A 120 -3.50 0.51 -5.40
N LEU A 121 -2.83 -0.50 -5.98
CA LEU A 121 -3.30 -1.19 -7.19
C LEU A 121 -4.74 -1.68 -7.03
N LYS A 122 -5.04 -2.32 -5.89
CA LYS A 122 -6.39 -2.83 -5.60
C LYS A 122 -7.43 -1.73 -5.40
N ALA A 123 -7.06 -0.64 -4.72
CA ALA A 123 -7.98 0.45 -4.42
C ALA A 123 -8.34 1.24 -5.68
N VAL A 124 -7.31 1.60 -6.43
CA VAL A 124 -7.39 2.51 -7.57
C VAL A 124 -7.75 1.77 -8.87
N ASP A 125 -7.71 0.43 -8.86
CA ASP A 125 -8.01 -0.44 -10.01
C ASP A 125 -7.01 -0.24 -11.16
N ALA A 126 -5.71 -0.13 -10.81
CA ALA A 126 -4.60 0.03 -11.75
C ALA A 126 -3.88 -1.29 -12.00
N LYS A 127 -3.13 -1.38 -13.10
CA LYS A 127 -2.17 -2.47 -13.34
C LYS A 127 -0.75 -2.02 -13.02
N LEU A 128 0.06 -2.98 -12.59
CA LEU A 128 1.48 -2.73 -12.36
C LEU A 128 2.22 -2.72 -13.70
N VAL A 129 2.93 -1.64 -13.99
CA VAL A 129 3.67 -1.48 -15.24
C VAL A 129 5.18 -1.46 -14.96
N ASP A 130 5.90 -2.39 -15.59
CA ASP A 130 7.37 -2.46 -15.51
C ASP A 130 8.04 -1.66 -16.65
N ASP A 131 7.39 -1.58 -17.82
CA ASP A 131 7.88 -0.84 -18.98
C ASP A 131 6.98 0.34 -19.36
N LEU A 132 7.58 1.53 -19.45
CA LEU A 132 6.84 2.77 -19.75
C LEU A 132 6.29 2.78 -21.17
N THR A 133 6.93 2.06 -22.10
CA THR A 133 6.50 2.05 -23.51
C THR A 133 5.21 1.26 -23.74
N SER A 134 4.89 0.32 -22.85
CA SER A 134 3.66 -0.46 -22.89
C SER A 134 2.51 0.17 -22.10
N LEU A 135 2.72 1.35 -21.50
CA LEU A 135 1.71 2.02 -20.68
C LEU A 135 0.53 2.44 -21.56
N SER A 136 -0.68 1.97 -21.20
CA SER A 136 -1.93 2.30 -21.88
C SER A 136 -2.95 2.89 -20.91
N ASP A 137 -4.04 3.48 -21.42
CA ASP A 137 -5.12 4.04 -20.57
C ASP A 137 -5.80 2.95 -19.73
N ASP A 138 -5.82 1.70 -20.21
CA ASP A 138 -6.35 0.52 -19.50
C ASP A 138 -5.51 0.06 -18.30
N ASP A 139 -4.26 0.54 -18.20
CA ASP A 139 -3.37 0.24 -17.08
C ASP A 139 -3.47 1.30 -15.98
N LEU A 140 -4.09 2.44 -16.27
CA LEU A 140 -4.22 3.55 -15.35
C LEU A 140 -5.32 3.30 -14.33
N GLY A 141 -5.03 3.73 -13.11
CA GLY A 141 -5.99 3.76 -12.03
C GLY A 141 -6.72 5.10 -11.94
N PHE A 142 -7.86 5.09 -11.26
CA PHE A 142 -8.63 6.29 -10.92
C PHE A 142 -8.87 6.46 -9.42
N ALA A 143 -8.64 7.69 -8.92
CA ALA A 143 -9.09 8.14 -7.61
C ALA A 143 -9.66 9.55 -7.68
N GLU A 144 -10.82 9.79 -7.08
CA GLU A 144 -11.48 11.11 -7.06
C GLU A 144 -10.58 12.20 -6.48
N LYS A 145 -9.81 11.88 -5.43
CA LYS A 145 -8.95 12.85 -4.77
C LYS A 145 -7.72 12.20 -4.15
N VAL A 146 -6.55 12.78 -4.45
CA VAL A 146 -5.28 12.49 -3.78
C VAL A 146 -4.89 13.72 -2.97
N LEU A 147 -4.61 13.54 -1.68
CA LEU A 147 -4.20 14.60 -0.76
C LEU A 147 -2.86 14.25 -0.12
N PHE A 148 -1.92 15.17 -0.18
CA PHE A 148 -0.69 15.14 0.61
C PHE A 148 -0.94 15.95 1.89
N GLU A 149 -0.84 15.30 3.04
CA GLU A 149 -1.01 15.96 4.34
C GLU A 149 0.13 15.63 5.28
N LYS A 150 0.50 16.61 6.11
CA LYS A 150 1.48 16.43 7.16
C LYS A 150 0.75 16.25 8.49
N ILE A 151 1.00 15.16 9.19
CA ILE A 151 0.44 14.91 10.52
C ILE A 151 1.59 14.75 11.52
N GLY A 152 1.75 15.75 12.38
CA GLY A 152 2.93 15.83 13.26
C GLY A 152 4.16 16.14 12.41
N ASP A 153 5.18 15.28 12.51
CA ASP A 153 6.42 15.40 11.72
C ASP A 153 6.41 14.54 10.45
N ASP A 154 5.44 13.63 10.32
CA ASP A 154 5.35 12.69 9.21
C ASP A 154 4.48 13.21 8.07
N ASN A 155 4.92 12.92 6.84
CA ASN A 155 4.18 13.19 5.61
C ASN A 155 3.39 11.96 5.17
N TYR A 156 2.13 12.17 4.81
CA TYR A 156 1.22 11.13 4.37
C TYR A 156 0.59 11.48 3.03
N THR A 157 0.26 10.45 2.27
CA THR A 157 -0.50 10.54 1.03
C THR A 157 -1.80 9.75 1.19
N LEU A 158 -2.91 10.43 0.98
CA LEU A 158 -4.26 9.89 1.02
C LEU A 158 -4.81 9.74 -0.40
N PHE A 159 -5.20 8.53 -0.77
CA PHE A 159 -6.00 8.25 -1.96
C PHE A 159 -7.46 8.04 -1.53
N SER A 160 -8.38 8.86 -2.03
CA SER A 160 -9.80 8.86 -1.65
C SER A 160 -10.70 8.84 -2.89
N GLY A 161 -11.91 8.28 -2.75
CA GLY A 161 -12.85 8.10 -3.85
C GLY A 161 -12.28 7.18 -4.95
N CYS A 162 -11.60 6.10 -4.55
CA CYS A 162 -11.03 5.14 -5.49
C CYS A 162 -12.14 4.27 -6.11
N LYS A 163 -11.98 3.90 -7.38
CA LYS A 163 -12.98 3.16 -8.17
C LYS A 163 -13.40 1.84 -7.51
N ASN A 164 -12.49 1.19 -6.78
CA ASN A 164 -12.75 -0.05 -6.07
C ASN A 164 -12.58 0.14 -4.54
N PRO A 165 -13.66 0.40 -3.79
CA PRO A 165 -13.59 0.65 -2.34
C PRO A 165 -13.28 -0.60 -1.49
N LYS A 166 -12.86 -1.72 -2.10
CA LYS A 166 -12.44 -2.94 -1.37
C LYS A 166 -11.20 -2.73 -0.50
N SER A 167 -10.49 -1.62 -0.66
CA SER A 167 -9.40 -1.22 0.24
C SER A 167 -9.83 0.00 1.04
N VAL A 168 -9.86 -0.16 2.36
CA VAL A 168 -10.11 0.91 3.33
C VAL A 168 -8.93 0.98 4.30
N SER A 169 -8.65 2.17 4.80
CA SER A 169 -7.57 2.41 5.77
C SER A 169 -8.16 2.91 7.09
N ILE A 170 -7.63 2.45 8.22
CA ILE A 170 -8.03 2.94 9.54
C ILE A 170 -6.86 3.76 10.09
N LEU A 171 -7.06 5.07 10.22
CA LEU A 171 -6.08 5.95 10.82
C LEU A 171 -6.26 5.95 12.34
N LEU A 172 -5.39 5.22 13.03
CA LEU A 172 -5.31 5.24 14.49
C LEU A 172 -4.55 6.46 14.99
N LYS A 173 -5.11 7.11 16.01
CA LYS A 173 -4.51 8.24 16.70
C LYS A 173 -4.39 7.96 18.19
N GLY A 174 -3.31 8.40 18.82
CA GLY A 174 -3.06 8.09 20.21
C GLY A 174 -1.99 8.99 20.78
N GLY A 175 -2.06 9.28 22.08
CA GLY A 175 -1.09 10.14 22.76
C GLY A 175 0.24 9.44 23.06
N LEU A 176 0.26 8.11 23.06
CA LEU A 176 1.44 7.29 23.36
C LEU A 176 1.56 6.15 22.34
N ASP A 177 2.78 5.91 21.86
CA ASP A 177 3.05 4.87 20.85
C ASP A 177 2.68 3.47 21.35
N LYS A 178 2.88 3.20 22.65
CA LYS A 178 2.47 1.93 23.27
C LYS A 178 0.96 1.71 23.22
N ILE A 179 0.17 2.77 23.34
CA ILE A 179 -1.29 2.68 23.24
C ILE A 179 -1.68 2.43 21.78
N LEU A 180 -1.02 3.09 20.84
CA LEU A 180 -1.23 2.90 19.40
C LEU A 180 -0.94 1.46 18.96
N SER A 181 0.20 0.90 19.35
CA SER A 181 0.57 -0.48 18.99
C SER A 181 -0.39 -1.50 19.59
N THR A 182 -0.82 -1.29 20.84
CA THR A 182 -1.82 -2.17 21.49
C THR A 182 -3.17 -2.08 20.77
N ALA A 183 -3.59 -0.88 20.37
CA ALA A 183 -4.83 -0.67 19.63
C ALA A 183 -4.77 -1.29 18.23
N GLU A 184 -3.64 -1.20 17.54
CA GLU A 184 -3.41 -1.82 16.23
C GLU A 184 -3.56 -3.35 16.30
N VAL A 185 -2.87 -3.99 17.24
CA VAL A 185 -2.95 -5.45 17.44
C VAL A 185 -4.38 -5.87 17.80
N SER A 186 -5.00 -5.17 18.76
CA SER A 186 -6.37 -5.49 19.19
C SER A 186 -7.37 -5.35 18.05
N LEU A 187 -7.21 -4.32 17.21
CA LEU A 187 -8.10 -4.08 16.07
C LEU A 187 -7.88 -5.13 14.98
N HIS A 188 -6.63 -5.52 14.73
CA HIS A 188 -6.31 -6.61 13.81
C HIS A 188 -6.95 -7.94 14.21
N ASP A 189 -6.90 -8.29 15.50
CA ASP A 189 -7.51 -9.51 16.03
C ASP A 189 -9.04 -9.48 15.85
N VAL A 190 -9.67 -8.36 16.21
CA VAL A 190 -11.12 -8.19 16.06
C VAL A 190 -11.54 -8.29 14.58
N LEU A 191 -10.84 -7.61 13.68
CA LEU A 191 -11.13 -7.69 12.24
C LEU A 191 -10.95 -9.11 11.69
N SER A 192 -9.94 -9.83 12.15
CA SER A 192 -9.68 -11.21 11.74
C SER A 192 -10.79 -12.16 12.18
N VAL A 193 -11.30 -11.99 13.41
CA VAL A 193 -12.46 -12.76 13.90
C VAL A 193 -13.71 -12.42 13.13
N ILE A 194 -13.99 -11.13 12.87
CA ILE A 194 -15.15 -10.71 12.08
C ILE A 194 -15.08 -11.28 10.67
N ALA A 195 -13.91 -11.21 10.01
CA ALA A 195 -13.70 -11.81 8.69
C ALA A 195 -13.99 -13.31 8.71
N LYS A 196 -13.52 -14.03 9.75
CA LYS A 196 -13.79 -15.45 9.90
C LYS A 196 -15.28 -15.76 10.07
N ILE A 197 -16.00 -14.95 10.86
CA ILE A 197 -17.46 -15.09 11.06
C ILE A 197 -18.21 -14.89 9.75
N MET A 198 -17.78 -13.93 8.92
CA MET A 198 -18.38 -13.69 7.60
C MET A 198 -18.22 -14.89 6.67
N ASP A 199 -17.07 -15.57 6.74
CA ASP A 199 -16.79 -16.78 5.95
C ASP A 199 -17.55 -18.01 6.46
N THR A 200 -17.48 -18.29 7.78
CA THR A 200 -18.08 -19.51 8.37
C THR A 200 -19.58 -19.41 8.57
N LYS A 201 -20.10 -18.19 8.72
CA LYS A 201 -21.51 -17.89 9.05
C LYS A 201 -22.02 -18.62 10.29
N ALA A 202 -21.12 -18.97 11.21
CA ALA A 202 -21.41 -19.73 12.41
C ALA A 202 -20.60 -19.18 13.59
N VAL A 203 -21.22 -19.16 14.76
CA VAL A 203 -20.62 -18.71 16.02
C VAL A 203 -20.90 -19.74 17.12
N VAL A 204 -20.02 -19.81 18.10
CA VAL A 204 -20.18 -20.66 19.29
C VAL A 204 -20.32 -19.79 20.54
N ALA A 205 -20.96 -20.32 21.57
CA ALA A 205 -21.05 -19.65 22.86
C ALA A 205 -19.66 -19.58 23.52
N GLY A 206 -19.28 -18.36 23.92
CA GLY A 206 -18.01 -18.10 24.61
C GLY A 206 -18.06 -18.40 26.11
N GLY A 207 -17.13 -17.82 26.87
CA GLY A 207 -17.14 -17.88 28.34
C GLY A 207 -17.00 -19.27 28.94
N GLY A 208 -16.36 -20.20 28.22
CA GLY A 208 -16.22 -21.60 28.66
C GLY A 208 -17.38 -22.52 28.27
N ALA A 209 -18.50 -22.00 27.78
CA ALA A 209 -19.70 -22.80 27.47
C ALA A 209 -19.42 -23.91 26.45
N ILE A 210 -18.71 -23.58 25.37
CA ILE A 210 -18.32 -24.57 24.36
C ILE A 210 -17.40 -25.67 24.93
N TYR A 211 -16.48 -25.31 25.81
CA TYR A 211 -15.56 -26.26 26.43
C TYR A 211 -16.30 -27.23 27.37
N ILE A 212 -17.28 -26.74 28.13
CA ILE A 212 -18.13 -27.58 29.00
C ILE A 212 -18.97 -28.55 28.16
N GLU A 213 -19.58 -28.07 27.07
CA GLU A 213 -20.39 -28.91 26.20
C GLU A 213 -19.55 -29.96 25.48
N LEU A 214 -18.35 -29.60 25.00
CA LEU A 214 -17.39 -30.54 24.41
C LEU A 214 -16.94 -31.59 25.44
N ALA A 215 -16.55 -31.17 26.64
CA ALA A 215 -16.14 -32.08 27.71
C ALA A 215 -17.25 -33.10 28.05
N LYS A 216 -18.51 -32.63 28.12
CA LYS A 216 -19.66 -33.51 28.35
C LYS A 216 -19.83 -34.56 27.24
N ARG A 217 -19.75 -34.14 25.98
CA ARG A 217 -19.88 -35.04 24.82
C ARG A 217 -18.71 -36.02 24.70
N ILE A 218 -17.49 -35.56 24.91
CA ILE A 218 -16.29 -36.40 24.84
C ILE A 218 -16.29 -37.44 25.96
N ARG A 219 -16.75 -37.11 27.17
CA ARG A 219 -16.93 -38.11 28.24
C ARG A 219 -17.97 -39.16 27.89
N ALA A 220 -19.09 -38.77 27.27
CA ALA A 220 -20.08 -39.72 26.81
C ALA A 220 -19.48 -40.66 25.76
N TYR A 221 -18.73 -40.11 24.79
CA TYR A 221 -18.02 -40.88 23.76
C TYR A 221 -16.93 -41.80 24.35
N ALA A 222 -16.23 -41.36 25.40
CA ALA A 222 -15.23 -42.19 26.08
C ALA A 222 -15.84 -43.49 26.61
N ASN A 223 -17.10 -43.48 27.07
CA ASN A 223 -17.78 -44.68 27.55
C ASN A 223 -18.16 -45.67 26.43
N GLU A 224 -18.19 -45.21 25.17
CA GLU A 224 -18.39 -46.08 24.00
C GLU A 224 -17.09 -46.77 23.58
N ILE A 225 -15.94 -46.17 23.94
CA ILE A 225 -14.61 -46.73 23.69
C ILE A 225 -14.21 -47.59 24.89
N GLY A 226 -13.83 -48.84 24.64
CA GLY A 226 -13.26 -49.70 25.66
C GLY A 226 -11.74 -49.56 25.80
N GLY A 227 -11.18 -50.12 26.86
CA GLY A 227 -9.73 -50.32 26.97
C GLY A 227 -8.97 -49.09 27.47
N LYS A 228 -7.69 -48.99 27.06
CA LYS A 228 -6.78 -47.95 27.57
C LYS A 228 -7.04 -46.59 26.91
N GLU A 229 -7.60 -46.62 25.70
CA GLU A 229 -8.00 -45.45 24.93
C GLU A 229 -9.09 -44.66 25.65
N GLN A 230 -10.01 -45.33 26.36
CA GLN A 230 -11.02 -44.68 27.20
C GLN A 230 -10.40 -43.73 28.22
N LEU A 231 -9.30 -44.15 28.86
CA LEU A 231 -8.60 -43.34 29.86
C LEU A 231 -8.00 -42.09 29.22
N ALA A 232 -7.42 -42.21 28.02
CA ALA A 232 -6.87 -41.08 27.28
C ALA A 232 -7.97 -40.10 26.83
N VAL A 233 -9.10 -40.58 26.32
CA VAL A 233 -10.23 -39.74 25.89
C VAL A 233 -10.88 -39.04 27.09
N SER A 234 -11.01 -39.75 28.22
CA SER A 234 -11.52 -39.16 29.47
C SER A 234 -10.59 -38.07 30.02
N ALA A 235 -9.28 -38.30 29.95
CA ALA A 235 -8.28 -37.30 30.32
C ALA A 235 -8.34 -36.08 29.39
N PHE A 236 -8.54 -36.27 28.09
CA PHE A 236 -8.72 -35.18 27.12
C PHE A 236 -9.98 -34.34 27.41
N ALA A 237 -11.06 -34.95 27.93
CA ALA A 237 -12.26 -34.22 28.32
C ALA A 237 -12.13 -33.45 29.66
N LEU A 238 -11.03 -33.64 30.40
CA LEU A 238 -10.72 -32.91 31.63
C LEU A 238 -9.74 -31.76 31.40
N ALA A 239 -8.87 -31.90 30.39
CA ALA A 239 -7.96 -30.86 29.93
C ALA A 239 -8.72 -29.69 29.27
#